data_AF-A0A8T5UBG7-F1
#
_entry.id   AF-A0A8T5UBG7-F1
#
_cell.length_a   1.000
_cell.length_b   1.000
_cell.length_c   1.000
_cell.angle_alpha   90.00
_cell.angle_beta   90.00
_cell.angle_gamma   90.00
#
_symmetry.space_group_name_H-M   'P 1'
#
loop_
_entity.id
_entity.type
_entity.pdbx_description
1 polymer ?
#
loop_
_entity_poly.entity_id
_entity_poly.type
_entity_poly.pdbx_seq_one_letter_code
_entity_poly.pdbx_strand_id
1 'polypeptide(L)'
;MVLGAQPALFWLWYCWQLFPIKNLLFYSLFPLLFFIDLVILILGSSVIAKIFLIFANLFHRPKEGVFEISKKDKDYVSWSLRAVIRKWPIWLARQLSLPSLEKLVTKFLGVKLSFSSSIHEGWIDSEFVQIGKNVKLGQGCIIASNLLVKNKLIIKKVVIGDNVIIGAHCVISAGTVIAPNAVLHSNTMTTINQHLKANSLYQGAPANAFGNNNLITDKKLIEKQIFKLGKKYSEEDLRTQSTELSVPFLFYIISGFTIVGFSFVIPGILFYLSFYGFLVPTIFNNSFTLIIFSDWNFYTTMLLIPLILIGIYLLHLFFVILFTRWWYKLADERGPSQGIFDRDMELSSSKLDYYHFGSFLMKYPIFAVSRSPFPWLLNWELNFIRSNKIGKGTVLEETFIHSHVNFGKNCYLGTSSHITNHVVDGVYGNENLTFVGVEIGDHSILNVVTGGLPGTEMGKYSTFLPGATTIKYDKLGNNGVYGGFPAKKLSKKEILYLLGGEYDGE
;
A
#
# COMPACT_ATOMS: atom_id res chain seq x y z
N MET A 1 18.14 0.54 5.65
CA MET A 1 18.60 0.38 4.26
C MET A 1 20.10 0.17 4.21
N VAL A 2 20.94 1.21 4.37
CA VAL A 2 22.42 1.12 4.20
C VAL A 2 23.07 0.04 5.06
N LEU A 3 22.88 0.07 6.39
CA LEU A 3 23.47 -0.93 7.30
C LEU A 3 22.89 -2.33 7.09
N GLY A 4 21.60 -2.42 6.74
CA GLY A 4 20.92 -3.69 6.50
C GLY A 4 21.37 -4.41 5.22
N ALA A 5 21.96 -3.66 4.27
CA ALA A 5 22.46 -4.20 3.01
C ALA A 5 23.89 -4.77 3.11
N GLN A 6 24.62 -4.48 4.19
CA GLN A 6 26.02 -4.89 4.33
C GLN A 6 26.19 -6.42 4.27
N PRO A 7 25.37 -7.26 4.95
CA PRO A 7 25.49 -8.71 4.83
C PRO A 7 25.32 -9.24 3.40
N ALA A 8 24.43 -8.64 2.62
CA ALA A 8 24.23 -8.98 1.21
C ALA A 8 25.45 -8.59 0.36
N LEU A 9 26.03 -7.41 0.59
CA LEU A 9 27.28 -7.01 -0.08
C LEU A 9 28.45 -7.96 0.22
N PHE A 10 28.57 -8.43 1.46
CA PHE A 10 29.57 -9.44 1.83
C PHE A 10 29.32 -10.78 1.12
N TRP A 11 28.06 -11.21 1.02
CA TRP A 11 27.70 -12.42 0.29
C TRP A 11 28.02 -12.32 -1.21
N LEU A 12 27.66 -11.20 -1.84
CA LEU A 12 27.98 -10.93 -3.23
C LEU A 12 29.50 -10.91 -3.47
N TRP A 13 30.26 -10.27 -2.59
CA TRP A 13 31.73 -10.26 -2.67
C TRP A 13 32.32 -11.67 -2.53
N TYR A 14 31.83 -12.47 -1.59
CA TYR A 14 32.26 -13.85 -1.43
C TYR A 14 31.97 -14.70 -2.68
N CYS A 15 30.77 -14.58 -3.25
CA CYS A 15 30.41 -15.27 -4.49
C CYS A 15 31.30 -14.86 -5.66
N TRP A 16 31.64 -13.57 -5.75
CA TRP A 16 32.52 -13.04 -6.79
C TRP A 16 33.92 -13.65 -6.75
N GLN A 17 34.45 -13.92 -5.55
CA GLN A 17 35.75 -14.54 -5.36
C GLN A 17 35.75 -16.03 -5.72
N LEU A 18 34.65 -16.74 -5.44
CA LEU A 18 34.51 -18.16 -5.74
C LEU A 18 34.29 -18.46 -7.23
N PHE A 19 33.57 -17.57 -7.92
CA PHE A 19 33.17 -17.76 -9.31
C PHE A 19 33.62 -16.57 -10.15
N PRO A 20 34.82 -16.62 -10.75
CA PRO A 20 35.29 -15.56 -11.64
C PRO A 20 34.28 -15.32 -12.78
N ILE A 21 34.07 -14.07 -13.17
CA ILE A 21 33.08 -13.64 -14.19
C ILE A 21 33.14 -14.47 -15.48
N LYS A 22 34.32 -14.97 -15.87
CA LYS A 22 34.51 -15.78 -17.08
C LYS A 22 33.96 -17.22 -16.98
N ASN A 23 33.48 -17.63 -15.80
CA ASN A 23 32.99 -18.97 -15.56
C ASN A 23 31.49 -19.08 -15.90
N LEU A 24 31.15 -19.94 -16.86
CA LEU A 24 29.75 -20.21 -17.24
C LEU A 24 28.89 -20.64 -16.03
N LEU A 25 29.49 -21.35 -15.06
CA LEU A 25 28.81 -21.77 -13.82
C LEU A 25 28.31 -20.57 -13.00
N PHE A 26 29.00 -19.42 -13.03
CA PHE A 26 28.55 -18.21 -12.34
C PHE A 26 27.19 -17.77 -12.87
N TYR A 27 27.08 -17.63 -14.19
CA TYR A 27 25.84 -17.17 -14.83
C TYR A 27 24.70 -18.18 -14.68
N SER A 28 25.00 -19.48 -14.71
CA SER A 28 24.00 -20.53 -14.46
C SER A 28 23.48 -20.52 -13.02
N LEU A 29 24.34 -20.24 -12.03
CA LEU A 29 23.96 -20.19 -10.61
C LEU A 29 23.48 -18.80 -10.16
N PHE A 30 23.74 -17.75 -10.94
CA PHE A 30 23.45 -16.37 -10.56
C PHE A 30 22.01 -16.14 -10.09
N PRO A 31 20.96 -16.68 -10.72
CA PRO A 31 19.59 -16.50 -10.22
C PRO A 31 19.40 -17.04 -8.79
N LEU A 32 19.99 -18.19 -8.48
CA LEU A 32 19.95 -18.79 -7.14
C LEU A 32 20.78 -17.96 -6.15
N LEU A 33 21.99 -17.55 -6.53
CA LEU A 33 22.87 -16.74 -5.69
C LEU A 33 22.25 -15.38 -5.37
N PHE A 34 21.60 -14.75 -6.35
CA PHE A 34 20.88 -13.50 -6.20
C PHE A 34 19.64 -13.67 -5.32
N PHE A 35 18.90 -14.77 -5.47
CA PHE A 35 17.79 -15.07 -4.57
C PHE A 35 18.26 -15.23 -3.11
N ILE A 36 19.37 -15.93 -2.88
CA ILE A 36 19.98 -16.05 -1.55
C ILE A 36 20.40 -14.67 -1.03
N ASP A 37 21.00 -13.84 -1.88
CA ASP A 37 21.39 -12.46 -1.53
C ASP A 37 20.20 -11.61 -1.05
N LEU A 38 19.06 -11.71 -1.75
CA LEU A 38 17.82 -11.04 -1.35
C LEU A 38 17.30 -11.52 0.02
N VAL A 39 17.38 -12.83 0.30
CA VAL A 39 17.02 -13.37 1.63
C VAL A 39 17.97 -12.84 2.70
N ILE A 40 19.28 -12.79 2.42
CA ILE A 40 20.28 -12.22 3.34
C ILE A 40 20.01 -10.73 3.59
N LEU A 41 19.67 -9.95 2.55
CA LEU A 41 19.29 -8.55 2.67
C LEU A 41 18.07 -8.36 3.58
N ILE A 42 17.04 -9.20 3.44
CA ILE A 42 15.84 -9.15 4.29
C ILE A 42 16.17 -9.45 5.75
N LEU A 43 16.93 -10.52 6.00
CA LEU A 43 17.32 -10.91 7.35
C LEU A 43 18.25 -9.88 8.00
N GLY A 44 19.27 -9.41 7.28
CA GLY A 44 20.19 -8.37 7.73
C GLY A 44 19.45 -7.07 8.05
N SER A 45 18.54 -6.65 7.17
CA SER A 45 17.68 -5.48 7.41
C SER A 45 16.78 -5.64 8.63
N SER A 46 16.27 -6.85 8.88
CA SER A 46 15.43 -7.15 10.03
C SER A 46 16.21 -7.09 11.34
N VAL A 47 17.44 -7.61 11.37
CA VAL A 47 18.34 -7.53 12.54
C VAL A 47 18.67 -6.08 12.88
N ILE A 48 19.07 -5.29 11.89
CA ILE A 48 19.36 -3.87 12.08
C ILE A 48 18.12 -3.11 12.58
N ALA A 49 16.94 -3.36 11.98
CA ALA A 49 15.70 -2.75 12.44
C ALA A 49 15.39 -3.15 13.89
N LYS A 50 15.60 -4.41 14.29
CA LYS A 50 15.40 -4.87 15.67
C LYS A 50 16.31 -4.13 16.66
N ILE A 51 17.58 -3.92 16.31
CA ILE A 51 18.52 -3.13 17.13
C ILE A 51 17.99 -1.71 17.31
N PHE A 52 17.58 -1.04 16.22
CA PHE A 52 16.99 0.30 16.32
C PHE A 52 15.69 0.34 17.14
N LEU A 53 14.85 -0.70 17.05
CA LEU A 53 13.65 -0.81 17.88
C LEU A 53 14.00 -0.97 19.36
N ILE A 54 15.04 -1.73 19.70
CA ILE A 54 15.52 -1.86 21.09
C ILE A 54 15.93 -0.49 21.60
N PHE A 55 16.75 0.26 20.85
CA PHE A 55 17.12 1.62 21.22
C PHE A 55 15.92 2.56 21.35
N ALA A 56 15.01 2.57 20.37
CA ALA A 56 13.80 3.38 20.44
C ALA A 56 12.97 3.08 21.71
N ASN A 57 12.85 1.80 22.08
CA ASN A 57 12.12 1.36 23.27
C ASN A 57 12.85 1.66 24.58
N LEU A 58 14.18 1.81 24.58
CA LEU A 58 14.94 2.27 25.74
C LEU A 58 14.62 3.74 26.05
N PHE A 59 14.45 4.57 25.03
CA PHE A 59 14.10 5.98 25.21
C PHE A 59 12.62 6.19 25.51
N HIS A 60 11.72 5.50 24.80
CA HIS A 60 10.28 5.64 25.01
C HIS A 60 9.52 4.36 24.65
N ARG A 61 8.93 3.71 25.67
CA ARG A 61 8.22 2.45 25.49
C ARG A 61 6.90 2.63 24.72
N PRO A 62 6.47 1.65 23.93
CA PRO A 62 5.15 1.67 23.30
C PRO A 62 4.04 1.75 24.36
N LYS A 63 3.04 2.61 24.14
CA LYS A 63 1.86 2.74 24.99
C LYS A 63 0.59 2.77 24.15
N GLU A 64 -0.48 2.23 24.72
CA GLU A 64 -1.85 2.40 24.23
C GLU A 64 -2.41 3.73 24.77
N GLY A 65 -3.33 4.35 24.04
CA GLY A 65 -3.94 5.61 24.45
C GLY A 65 -4.39 6.47 23.29
N VAL A 66 -4.79 7.70 23.63
CA VAL A 66 -5.17 8.75 22.67
C VAL A 66 -4.13 9.86 22.75
N PHE A 67 -3.42 10.07 21.64
CA PHE A 67 -2.27 10.97 21.56
C PHE A 67 -2.53 12.09 20.58
N GLU A 68 -1.86 13.24 20.74
CA GLU A 68 -1.95 14.33 19.77
C GLU A 68 -1.04 14.08 18.57
N ILE A 69 -1.55 14.33 17.38
CA ILE A 69 -0.76 14.29 16.13
C ILE A 69 0.11 15.54 16.07
N SER A 70 1.15 15.59 16.89
CA SER A 70 2.01 16.75 17.10
C SER A 70 3.43 16.32 17.38
N LYS A 71 4.40 17.09 16.86
CA LYS A 71 5.83 16.87 17.17
C LYS A 71 6.16 17.07 18.65
N LYS A 72 5.27 17.70 19.42
CA LYS A 72 5.42 17.89 20.87
C LYS A 72 4.98 16.68 21.67
N ASP A 73 4.11 15.84 21.11
CA ASP A 73 3.64 14.61 21.75
C ASP A 73 4.69 13.51 21.54
N LYS A 74 5.34 13.11 22.63
CA LYS A 74 6.42 12.11 22.60
C LYS A 74 5.91 10.72 22.25
N ASP A 75 4.68 10.38 22.62
CA ASP A 75 4.09 9.07 22.33
C ASP A 75 3.82 8.95 20.82
N TYR A 76 3.25 9.99 20.20
CA TYR A 76 3.09 10.07 18.74
C TYR A 76 4.42 9.96 18.01
N VAL A 77 5.40 10.80 18.35
CA VAL A 77 6.71 10.83 17.67
C VAL A 77 7.43 9.48 17.79
N SER A 78 7.39 8.88 18.99
CA SER A 78 8.03 7.58 19.23
C SER A 78 7.34 6.44 18.47
N TRP A 79 6.00 6.47 18.39
CA TRP A 79 5.25 5.53 17.56
C TRP A 79 5.60 5.68 16.07
N SER A 80 5.62 6.91 15.54
CA SER A 80 6.01 7.16 14.15
C SER A 80 7.42 6.68 13.84
N LEU A 81 8.39 6.94 14.72
CA LEU A 81 9.77 6.45 14.57
C LEU A 81 9.81 4.91 14.49
N ARG A 82 9.10 4.24 15.39
CA ARG A 82 9.01 2.78 15.43
C ARG A 82 8.32 2.19 14.19
N ALA A 83 7.31 2.88 13.63
CA ALA A 83 6.68 2.50 12.37
C ALA A 83 7.68 2.61 11.19
N VAL A 84 8.44 3.71 11.11
CA VAL A 84 9.48 3.92 10.07
C VAL A 84 10.57 2.86 10.15
N ILE A 85 11.05 2.51 11.34
CA ILE A 85 12.08 1.46 11.53
C ILE A 85 11.61 0.11 10.97
N ARG A 86 10.34 -0.25 11.16
CA ARG A 86 9.77 -1.53 10.69
C ARG A 86 9.42 -1.54 9.21
N LYS A 87 9.17 -0.38 8.60
CA LYS A 87 8.70 -0.25 7.21
C LYS A 87 9.63 -0.94 6.21
N TRP A 88 10.93 -0.68 6.28
CA TRP A 88 11.93 -1.21 5.33
C TRP A 88 11.99 -2.75 5.27
N PRO A 89 12.26 -3.47 6.38
CA PRO A 89 12.35 -4.94 6.34
C PRO A 89 11.02 -5.61 6.01
N ILE A 90 9.89 -5.06 6.46
CA ILE A 90 8.57 -5.61 6.12
C ILE A 90 8.27 -5.41 4.64
N TRP A 91 8.55 -4.23 4.09
CA TRP A 91 8.40 -3.95 2.66
C TRP A 91 9.25 -4.91 1.83
N LEU A 92 10.53 -5.12 2.17
CA LEU A 92 11.41 -6.07 1.48
C LEU A 92 10.86 -7.50 1.51
N ALA A 93 10.40 -7.97 2.68
CA ALA A 93 9.89 -9.33 2.83
C ALA A 93 8.65 -9.59 1.95
N ARG A 94 7.81 -8.56 1.75
CA ARG A 94 6.62 -8.62 0.91
C ARG A 94 6.92 -8.63 -0.59
N GLN A 95 8.06 -8.07 -1.03
CA GLN A 95 8.44 -8.10 -2.45
C GLN A 95 8.69 -9.52 -2.97
N LEU A 96 9.22 -10.42 -2.13
CA LEU A 96 9.44 -11.82 -2.51
C LEU A 96 8.17 -12.67 -2.55
N SER A 97 7.04 -12.17 -2.05
CA SER A 97 5.77 -12.91 -1.94
C SER A 97 5.95 -14.30 -1.29
N LEU A 98 6.79 -14.39 -0.26
CA LEU A 98 7.06 -15.61 0.51
C LEU A 98 6.37 -15.51 1.88
N PRO A 99 5.17 -16.10 2.08
CA PRO A 99 4.38 -15.93 3.29
C PRO A 99 5.12 -16.29 4.58
N SER A 100 5.97 -17.32 4.53
CA SER A 100 6.75 -17.77 5.70
C SER A 100 7.81 -16.75 6.11
N LEU A 101 8.44 -16.07 5.15
CA LEU A 101 9.46 -15.06 5.41
C LEU A 101 8.84 -13.78 5.96
N GLU A 102 7.71 -13.33 5.39
CA GLU A 102 6.94 -12.21 5.92
C GLU A 102 6.51 -12.46 7.37
N LYS A 103 5.98 -13.65 7.67
CA LYS A 103 5.64 -14.07 9.04
C LYS A 103 6.83 -14.04 9.99
N LEU A 104 7.99 -14.52 9.54
CA LEU A 104 9.21 -14.52 10.34
C LEU A 104 9.64 -13.08 10.68
N VAL A 105 9.70 -12.20 9.68
CA VAL A 105 10.14 -10.81 9.83
C VAL A 105 9.17 -10.01 10.72
N THR A 106 7.87 -10.07 10.43
CA THR A 106 6.84 -9.37 11.23
C THR A 106 6.85 -9.84 12.69
N LYS A 107 7.00 -11.14 12.93
CA LYS A 107 7.14 -11.71 14.28
C LYS A 107 8.39 -11.20 14.99
N PHE A 108 9.54 -11.25 14.31
CA PHE A 108 10.82 -10.81 14.85
C PHE A 108 10.78 -9.32 15.27
N LEU A 109 10.05 -8.49 14.53
CA LEU A 109 9.90 -7.05 14.77
C LEU A 109 8.83 -6.67 15.81
N GLY A 110 8.11 -7.64 16.39
CA GLY A 110 7.31 -7.43 17.60
C GLY A 110 5.85 -7.86 17.53
N VAL A 111 5.34 -8.28 16.38
CA VAL A 111 3.97 -8.81 16.26
C VAL A 111 3.91 -10.22 16.88
N LYS A 112 2.94 -10.49 17.74
CA LYS A 112 2.76 -11.83 18.32
C LYS A 112 1.90 -12.68 17.39
N LEU A 113 2.52 -13.50 16.54
CA LEU A 113 1.80 -14.34 15.57
C LEU A 113 2.24 -15.82 15.61
N SER A 114 1.31 -16.73 15.29
CA SER A 114 1.60 -18.15 15.02
C SER A 114 2.00 -18.36 13.56
N PHE A 115 2.96 -19.26 13.30
CA PHE A 115 3.31 -19.66 11.93
C PHE A 115 2.20 -20.46 11.23
N SER A 116 1.26 -21.03 11.98
CA SER A 116 0.11 -21.76 11.42
C SER A 116 -0.99 -20.84 10.87
N SER A 117 -0.89 -19.52 11.09
CA SER A 117 -1.84 -18.53 10.59
C SER A 117 -1.42 -18.00 9.21
N SER A 118 -2.40 -17.61 8.39
CA SER A 118 -2.18 -17.01 7.07
C SER A 118 -2.43 -15.50 7.14
N ILE A 119 -1.36 -14.71 6.95
CA ILE A 119 -1.40 -13.24 7.04
C ILE A 119 -1.11 -12.50 5.74
N HIS A 120 -0.59 -13.21 4.74
CA HIS A 120 -0.07 -12.63 3.49
C HIS A 120 -1.11 -11.83 2.70
N GLU A 121 -2.39 -12.17 2.86
CA GLU A 121 -3.50 -11.56 2.13
C GLU A 121 -4.05 -10.28 2.79
N GLY A 122 -3.61 -9.96 4.01
CA GLY A 122 -4.09 -8.83 4.79
C GLY A 122 -3.04 -7.75 5.04
N TRP A 123 -3.50 -6.52 5.28
CA TRP A 123 -2.67 -5.46 5.84
C TRP A 123 -2.67 -5.56 7.36
N ILE A 124 -1.50 -5.63 7.98
CA ILE A 124 -1.38 -5.78 9.44
C ILE A 124 -0.44 -4.73 9.99
N ASP A 125 -0.90 -4.01 11.00
CA ASP A 125 -0.04 -3.11 11.75
C ASP A 125 1.11 -3.86 12.43
N SER A 126 2.27 -3.22 12.42
CA SER A 126 3.52 -3.84 12.87
C SER A 126 3.78 -3.73 14.39
N GLU A 127 2.84 -3.16 15.14
CA GLU A 127 2.88 -2.98 16.59
C GLU A 127 1.48 -3.20 17.17
N PHE A 128 1.35 -3.57 18.46
CA PHE A 128 0.06 -3.76 19.13
C PHE A 128 -0.91 -4.79 18.49
N VAL A 129 -0.39 -5.75 17.74
CA VAL A 129 -1.19 -6.85 17.16
C VAL A 129 -0.77 -8.20 17.74
N GLN A 130 -1.77 -9.02 18.12
CA GLN A 130 -1.61 -10.40 18.53
C GLN A 130 -2.58 -11.31 17.77
N ILE A 131 -2.04 -12.35 17.14
CA ILE A 131 -2.77 -13.32 16.31
C ILE A 131 -2.49 -14.73 16.83
N GLY A 132 -3.56 -15.46 17.14
CA GLY A 132 -3.54 -16.85 17.59
C GLY A 132 -3.09 -17.84 16.52
N LYS A 133 -3.32 -19.13 16.78
CA LYS A 133 -3.04 -20.25 15.89
C LYS A 133 -4.16 -20.45 14.87
N ASN A 134 -3.79 -20.86 13.65
CA ASN A 134 -4.72 -21.26 12.58
C ASN A 134 -5.72 -20.16 12.19
N VAL A 135 -5.32 -18.89 12.36
CA VAL A 135 -6.13 -17.75 11.93
C VAL A 135 -6.00 -17.61 10.41
N LYS A 136 -7.14 -17.40 9.75
CA LYS A 136 -7.20 -17.18 8.30
C LYS A 136 -7.65 -15.75 8.03
N LEU A 137 -6.80 -14.98 7.36
CA LEU A 137 -7.12 -13.66 6.86
C LEU A 137 -7.44 -13.73 5.36
N GLY A 138 -8.60 -13.21 4.96
CA GLY A 138 -8.98 -13.08 3.56
C GLY A 138 -8.39 -11.84 2.90
N GLN A 139 -8.29 -11.89 1.58
CA GLN A 139 -7.77 -10.80 0.74
C GLN A 139 -8.29 -9.41 1.10
N GLY A 140 -7.36 -8.47 1.23
CA GLY A 140 -7.66 -7.05 1.44
C GLY A 140 -8.22 -6.73 2.82
N CYS A 141 -8.20 -7.66 3.78
CA CYS A 141 -8.56 -7.33 5.16
C CYS A 141 -7.47 -6.45 5.80
N ILE A 142 -7.87 -5.62 6.77
CA ILE A 142 -6.99 -4.71 7.48
C ILE A 142 -7.10 -4.96 8.98
N ILE A 143 -5.96 -5.23 9.62
CA ILE A 143 -5.82 -5.33 11.08
C ILE A 143 -5.13 -4.05 11.57
N ALA A 144 -5.95 -3.08 11.99
CA ALA A 144 -5.49 -1.77 12.43
C ALA A 144 -5.43 -1.71 13.95
N SER A 145 -4.24 -1.46 14.49
CA SER A 145 -3.99 -1.16 15.90
C SER A 145 -4.05 0.35 16.20
N ASN A 146 -4.27 1.16 15.17
CA ASN A 146 -4.35 2.60 15.29
C ASN A 146 -5.44 3.22 14.40
N LEU A 147 -5.91 4.41 14.77
CA LEU A 147 -6.89 5.18 14.01
C LEU A 147 -6.63 6.68 14.18
N LEU A 148 -6.77 7.45 13.10
CA LEU A 148 -6.67 8.91 13.14
C LEU A 148 -8.06 9.55 13.16
N VAL A 149 -8.31 10.43 14.11
CA VAL A 149 -9.55 11.22 14.17
C VAL A 149 -9.23 12.64 14.57
N LYS A 150 -9.56 13.61 13.71
CA LYS A 150 -9.19 15.03 13.87
C LYS A 150 -7.68 15.19 14.14
N ASN A 151 -7.29 15.73 15.28
CA ASN A 151 -5.88 15.91 15.68
C ASN A 151 -5.39 14.81 16.63
N LYS A 152 -6.12 13.69 16.75
CA LYS A 152 -5.81 12.60 17.68
C LYS A 152 -5.45 11.31 16.94
N LEU A 153 -4.46 10.61 17.48
CA LEU A 153 -4.07 9.24 17.13
C LEU A 153 -4.51 8.33 18.27
N ILE A 154 -5.44 7.41 17.99
CA ILE A 154 -5.87 6.38 18.92
C ILE A 154 -5.02 5.13 18.66
N ILE A 155 -4.37 4.58 19.68
CA ILE A 155 -3.61 3.32 19.61
C ILE A 155 -4.17 2.35 20.63
N LYS A 156 -4.58 1.17 20.18
CA LYS A 156 -5.11 0.10 21.02
C LYS A 156 -4.72 -1.28 20.50
N LYS A 157 -4.46 -2.19 21.43
CA LYS A 157 -4.03 -3.55 21.11
C LYS A 157 -5.16 -4.39 20.53
N VAL A 158 -4.92 -4.99 19.37
CA VAL A 158 -5.83 -5.96 18.74
C VAL A 158 -5.41 -7.38 19.13
N VAL A 159 -6.39 -8.20 19.53
CA VAL A 159 -6.16 -9.60 19.94
C VAL A 159 -7.11 -10.50 19.17
N ILE A 160 -6.55 -11.42 18.37
CA ILE A 160 -7.28 -12.40 17.58
C ILE A 160 -6.99 -13.79 18.14
N GLY A 161 -8.04 -14.50 18.56
CA GLY A 161 -7.99 -15.84 19.12
C GLY A 161 -7.70 -16.94 18.09
N ASP A 162 -7.56 -18.16 18.57
CA ASP A 162 -7.26 -19.33 17.73
C ASP A 162 -8.44 -19.69 16.79
N ASN A 163 -8.10 -20.22 15.61
CA ASN A 163 -9.04 -20.68 14.57
C ASN A 163 -10.06 -19.63 14.10
N VAL A 164 -9.76 -18.34 14.27
CA VAL A 164 -10.60 -17.25 13.74
C VAL A 164 -10.48 -17.17 12.22
N ILE A 165 -11.60 -16.92 11.54
CA ILE A 165 -11.64 -16.66 10.10
C ILE A 165 -12.11 -15.22 9.88
N ILE A 166 -11.31 -14.43 9.18
CA ILE A 166 -11.64 -13.06 8.80
C ILE A 166 -11.82 -13.02 7.30
N GLY A 167 -13.03 -12.71 6.85
CA GLY A 167 -13.38 -12.62 5.42
C GLY A 167 -12.64 -11.52 4.68
N ALA A 168 -12.77 -11.51 3.36
CA ALA A 168 -12.13 -10.51 2.50
C ALA A 168 -12.63 -9.09 2.84
N HIS A 169 -11.75 -8.10 2.71
CA HIS A 169 -12.07 -6.67 2.92
C HIS A 169 -12.66 -6.34 4.31
N CYS A 170 -12.44 -7.18 5.32
CA CYS A 170 -12.80 -6.83 6.69
C CYS A 170 -11.87 -5.75 7.26
N VAL A 171 -12.39 -4.91 8.16
CA VAL A 171 -11.59 -3.95 8.93
C VAL A 171 -11.70 -4.27 10.42
N ILE A 172 -10.59 -4.70 11.00
CA ILE A 172 -10.45 -4.96 12.44
C ILE A 172 -9.84 -3.71 13.08
N SER A 173 -10.67 -2.95 13.78
CA SER A 173 -10.33 -1.66 14.37
C SER A 173 -9.54 -1.82 15.67
N ALA A 174 -8.82 -0.77 16.06
CA ALA A 174 -7.95 -0.78 17.23
C ALA A 174 -8.71 -1.21 18.50
N GLY A 175 -8.07 -2.03 19.33
CA GLY A 175 -8.66 -2.51 20.58
C GLY A 175 -9.62 -3.70 20.43
N THR A 176 -9.90 -4.14 19.20
CA THR A 176 -10.79 -5.28 18.97
C THR A 176 -10.22 -6.56 19.57
N VAL A 177 -11.05 -7.31 20.28
CA VAL A 177 -10.76 -8.65 20.79
C VAL A 177 -11.70 -9.65 20.14
N ILE A 178 -11.15 -10.57 19.35
CA ILE A 178 -11.90 -11.64 18.68
C ILE A 178 -11.61 -12.95 19.39
N ALA A 179 -12.62 -13.53 20.04
CA ALA A 179 -12.48 -14.80 20.73
C ALA A 179 -12.37 -15.99 19.75
N PRO A 180 -11.86 -17.16 20.20
CA PRO A 180 -11.59 -18.29 19.33
C PRO A 180 -12.79 -18.80 18.51
N ASN A 181 -12.50 -19.37 17.34
CA ASN A 181 -13.48 -19.94 16.39
C ASN A 181 -14.55 -18.96 15.87
N ALA A 182 -14.40 -17.65 16.05
CA ALA A 182 -15.28 -16.66 15.44
C ALA A 182 -15.03 -16.56 13.92
N VAL A 183 -16.08 -16.24 13.16
CA VAL A 183 -16.00 -16.02 11.71
C VAL A 183 -16.60 -14.67 11.38
N LEU A 184 -15.83 -13.83 10.71
CA LEU A 184 -16.30 -12.55 10.18
C LEU A 184 -16.52 -12.72 8.67
N HIS A 185 -17.71 -12.40 8.19
CA HIS A 185 -18.03 -12.39 6.77
C HIS A 185 -17.31 -11.24 6.06
N SER A 186 -17.15 -11.34 4.74
CA SER A 186 -16.50 -10.28 3.95
C SER A 186 -17.16 -8.92 4.17
N ASN A 187 -16.38 -7.84 4.07
CA ASN A 187 -16.79 -6.45 4.33
C ASN A 187 -17.29 -6.16 5.76
N THR A 188 -16.96 -7.02 6.74
CA THR A 188 -17.30 -6.76 8.15
C THR A 188 -16.32 -5.76 8.75
N MET A 189 -16.82 -4.79 9.51
CA MET A 189 -16.00 -3.77 10.17
C MET A 189 -16.32 -3.66 11.65
N THR A 190 -15.31 -3.72 12.49
CA THR A 190 -15.47 -3.60 13.94
C THR A 190 -15.38 -2.15 14.41
N THR A 191 -16.02 -1.82 15.54
CA THR A 191 -15.76 -0.54 16.23
C THR A 191 -14.47 -0.64 17.05
N ILE A 192 -13.94 0.50 17.50
CA ILE A 192 -12.84 0.50 18.47
C ILE A 192 -13.28 -0.22 19.74
N ASN A 193 -12.36 -0.98 20.35
CA ASN A 193 -12.58 -1.77 21.57
C ASN A 193 -13.71 -2.84 21.47
N GLN A 194 -14.09 -3.28 20.27
CA GLN A 194 -15.18 -4.25 20.15
C GLN A 194 -14.75 -5.65 20.61
N HIS A 195 -15.62 -6.35 21.36
CA HIS A 195 -15.40 -7.73 21.78
C HIS A 195 -16.31 -8.69 21.01
N LEU A 196 -15.71 -9.58 20.23
CA LEU A 196 -16.39 -10.61 19.44
C LEU A 196 -16.31 -11.95 20.18
N LYS A 197 -17.44 -12.62 20.34
CA LYS A 197 -17.63 -13.86 21.10
C LYS A 197 -17.13 -15.08 20.33
N ALA A 198 -16.76 -16.11 21.09
CA ALA A 198 -16.28 -17.37 20.54
C ALA A 198 -17.42 -18.12 19.83
N ASN A 199 -17.07 -18.92 18.82
CA ASN A 199 -18.02 -19.74 18.06
C ASN A 199 -19.21 -18.93 17.49
N SER A 200 -18.98 -17.69 17.07
CA SER A 200 -20.03 -16.80 16.53
C SER A 200 -19.70 -16.32 15.12
N LEU A 201 -20.75 -16.05 14.34
CA LEU A 201 -20.69 -15.49 13.00
C LEU A 201 -21.02 -14.00 13.05
N TYR A 202 -20.19 -13.18 12.41
CA TYR A 202 -20.29 -11.72 12.39
C TYR A 202 -20.43 -11.18 10.98
N GLN A 203 -21.28 -10.16 10.82
CA GLN A 203 -21.42 -9.40 9.58
C GLN A 203 -21.73 -7.93 9.84
N GLY A 204 -21.49 -7.08 8.84
CA GLY A 204 -21.89 -5.66 8.86
C GLY A 204 -20.80 -4.71 9.34
N ALA A 205 -21.12 -3.42 9.25
CA ALA A 205 -20.27 -2.31 9.64
C ALA A 205 -21.13 -1.28 10.42
N PRO A 206 -21.24 -1.40 11.76
CA PRO A 206 -20.45 -2.25 12.65
C PRO A 206 -20.74 -3.76 12.61
N ALA A 207 -19.77 -4.55 13.04
CA ALA A 207 -19.85 -6.01 13.14
C ALA A 207 -20.91 -6.41 14.17
N ASN A 208 -21.91 -7.16 13.74
CA ASN A 208 -22.95 -7.69 14.59
C ASN A 208 -23.02 -9.21 14.45
N ALA A 209 -23.24 -9.89 15.58
CA ALA A 209 -23.44 -11.33 15.59
C ALA A 209 -24.79 -11.65 14.93
N PHE A 210 -24.80 -12.56 13.95
CA PHE A 210 -26.04 -13.00 13.28
C PHE A 210 -26.27 -14.51 13.36
N GLY A 211 -25.29 -15.26 13.89
CA GLY A 211 -25.39 -16.70 14.04
C GLY A 211 -24.25 -17.29 14.86
N ASN A 212 -24.30 -18.60 15.06
CA ASN A 212 -23.25 -19.37 15.72
C ASN A 212 -22.44 -20.16 14.68
N ASN A 213 -21.13 -20.25 14.89
CA ASN A 213 -20.24 -21.08 14.09
C ASN A 213 -20.28 -22.51 14.61
N ASN A 214 -21.23 -23.29 14.10
CA ASN A 214 -21.34 -24.72 14.41
C ASN A 214 -20.43 -25.54 13.48
N LEU A 215 -19.88 -26.64 14.00
CA LEU A 215 -19.10 -27.57 13.17
C LEU A 215 -19.98 -28.15 12.06
N ILE A 216 -19.48 -28.09 10.82
CA ILE A 216 -20.12 -28.73 9.68
C ILE A 216 -20.03 -30.25 9.87
N THR A 217 -21.17 -30.90 10.08
CA THR A 217 -21.26 -32.36 10.31
C THR A 217 -21.26 -33.18 9.03
N ASP A 218 -21.71 -32.64 7.90
CA ASP A 218 -21.73 -33.34 6.61
C ASP A 218 -21.12 -32.50 5.48
N LYS A 219 -19.80 -32.60 5.33
CA LYS A 219 -19.03 -31.90 4.29
C LYS A 219 -19.44 -32.33 2.87
N LYS A 220 -19.85 -33.60 2.68
CA LYS A 220 -20.19 -34.16 1.36
C LYS A 220 -21.49 -33.57 0.82
N LEU A 221 -22.47 -33.30 1.69
CA LEU A 221 -23.74 -32.67 1.31
C LEU A 221 -23.53 -31.24 0.78
N ILE A 222 -22.69 -30.45 1.45
CA ILE A 222 -22.39 -29.06 1.05
C ILE A 222 -21.60 -29.03 -0.27
N GLU A 223 -20.59 -29.88 -0.44
CA GLU A 223 -19.84 -29.99 -1.70
C GLU A 223 -20.80 -30.31 -2.86
N LYS A 224 -21.74 -31.25 -2.68
CA LYS A 224 -22.72 -31.62 -3.70
C LYS A 224 -23.71 -30.49 -4.03
N GLN A 225 -23.98 -29.56 -3.11
CA GLN A 225 -24.85 -28.40 -3.33
C GLN A 225 -24.12 -27.25 -4.02
N ILE A 226 -22.87 -26.96 -3.64
CA ILE A 226 -22.06 -25.88 -4.22
C ILE A 226 -21.69 -26.20 -5.68
N PHE A 227 -21.25 -27.43 -5.95
CA PHE A 227 -20.82 -27.84 -7.29
C PHE A 227 -21.97 -28.19 -8.26
N LYS A 228 -23.24 -27.98 -7.85
CA LYS A 228 -24.42 -28.11 -8.73
C LYS A 228 -24.78 -26.84 -9.50
N LEU A 229 -24.11 -25.72 -9.23
CA LEU A 229 -24.27 -24.50 -10.01
C LEU A 229 -23.47 -24.62 -11.33
N GLY A 230 -24.17 -24.97 -12.41
CA GLY A 230 -23.62 -24.95 -13.76
C GLY A 230 -23.21 -23.53 -14.17
N LYS A 231 -22.11 -23.42 -14.93
CA LYS A 231 -21.74 -22.16 -15.60
C LYS A 231 -22.88 -21.74 -16.52
N LYS A 232 -23.33 -20.49 -16.38
CA LYS A 232 -24.52 -19.95 -17.05
C LYS A 232 -24.19 -18.82 -18.03
N TYR A 233 -23.12 -18.99 -18.79
CA TYR A 233 -22.73 -18.04 -19.84
C TYR A 233 -22.14 -18.82 -21.00
N SER A 234 -22.63 -18.56 -22.22
CA SER A 234 -22.01 -19.07 -23.44
C SER A 234 -20.81 -18.20 -23.82
N GLU A 235 -19.81 -18.75 -24.50
CA GLU A 235 -18.67 -17.95 -25.00
C GLU A 235 -19.10 -16.90 -26.04
N GLU A 236 -20.29 -17.05 -26.64
CA GLU A 236 -20.87 -16.05 -27.55
C GLU A 236 -21.39 -14.81 -26.80
N ASP A 237 -21.80 -14.94 -25.53
CA ASP A 237 -22.27 -13.81 -24.69
C ASP A 237 -21.13 -12.86 -24.28
N LEU A 238 -19.87 -13.22 -24.55
CA LEU A 238 -18.67 -12.47 -24.15
C LEU A 238 -17.95 -11.80 -25.33
N ARG A 239 -18.48 -11.90 -26.55
CA ARG A 239 -17.86 -11.32 -27.75
C ARG A 239 -18.38 -9.91 -27.99
N THR A 240 -17.54 -8.91 -27.73
CA THR A 240 -17.77 -7.53 -28.14
C THR A 240 -17.03 -7.24 -29.46
N GLN A 241 -17.69 -6.52 -30.36
CA GLN A 241 -17.02 -5.93 -31.53
C GLN A 241 -16.29 -4.66 -31.08
N SER A 242 -14.97 -4.60 -31.30
CA SER A 242 -14.15 -3.44 -30.95
C SER A 242 -14.03 -2.49 -32.13
N THR A 243 -14.35 -1.21 -31.93
CA THR A 243 -14.06 -0.13 -32.88
C THR A 243 -12.60 0.33 -32.76
N GLU A 244 -12.05 0.92 -33.83
CA GLU A 244 -10.69 1.48 -33.81
C GLU A 244 -10.62 2.74 -32.93
N LEU A 245 -9.62 2.83 -32.05
CA LEU A 245 -9.41 3.97 -31.14
C LEU A 245 -8.87 5.20 -31.90
N SER A 246 -9.30 6.41 -31.52
CA SER A 246 -8.79 7.68 -32.08
C SER A 246 -7.32 7.94 -31.72
N VAL A 247 -6.83 7.39 -30.61
CA VAL A 247 -5.39 7.40 -30.26
C VAL A 247 -4.76 6.13 -30.84
N PRO A 248 -3.84 6.23 -31.82
CA PRO A 248 -3.25 5.05 -32.43
C PRO A 248 -2.57 4.17 -31.39
N PHE A 249 -2.77 2.85 -31.48
CA PHE A 249 -2.13 1.89 -30.56
C PHE A 249 -0.60 2.07 -30.48
N LEU A 250 0.02 2.50 -31.59
CA LEU A 250 1.44 2.83 -31.65
C LEU A 250 1.86 3.90 -30.63
N PHE A 251 1.00 4.87 -30.28
CA PHE A 251 1.30 5.88 -29.27
C PHE A 251 1.40 5.27 -27.87
N TYR A 252 0.59 4.25 -27.55
CA TYR A 252 0.70 3.50 -26.30
C TYR A 252 2.04 2.77 -26.21
N ILE A 253 2.48 2.15 -27.30
CA ILE A 253 3.78 1.46 -27.37
C ILE A 253 4.93 2.45 -27.23
N ILE A 254 4.94 3.53 -28.02
CA ILE A 254 6.04 4.51 -28.02
C ILE A 254 6.15 5.19 -26.66
N SER A 255 5.02 5.61 -26.07
CA SER A 255 5.02 6.22 -24.74
C SER A 255 5.48 5.24 -23.66
N GLY A 256 5.02 3.99 -23.70
CA GLY A 256 5.50 2.93 -22.82
C GLY A 256 7.00 2.69 -22.93
N PHE A 257 7.54 2.58 -24.15
CA PHE A 257 8.97 2.38 -24.37
C PHE A 257 9.81 3.58 -23.94
N THR A 258 9.30 4.80 -24.14
CA THR A 258 9.98 6.02 -23.70
C THR A 258 10.01 6.10 -22.17
N ILE A 259 8.86 5.87 -21.50
CA ILE A 259 8.76 5.96 -20.05
C ILE A 259 9.55 4.84 -19.37
N VAL A 260 9.37 3.59 -19.79
CA VAL A 260 9.97 2.43 -19.14
C VAL A 260 11.38 2.18 -19.66
N GLY A 261 11.59 2.13 -20.97
CA GLY A 261 12.87 1.79 -21.57
C GLY A 261 13.93 2.87 -21.38
N PHE A 262 13.65 4.10 -21.81
CA PHE A 262 14.64 5.18 -21.73
C PHE A 262 14.93 5.66 -20.32
N SER A 263 14.05 5.41 -19.35
CA SER A 263 14.34 5.74 -17.94
C SER A 263 15.45 4.89 -17.33
N PHE A 264 15.90 3.82 -17.99
CA PHE A 264 17.06 3.02 -17.56
C PHE A 264 18.37 3.38 -18.27
N VAL A 265 18.37 4.19 -19.33
CA VAL A 265 19.60 4.41 -20.14
C VAL A 265 20.69 5.09 -19.31
N ILE A 266 20.42 6.28 -18.78
CA ILE A 266 21.40 7.02 -17.96
C ILE A 266 21.68 6.28 -16.64
N PRO A 267 20.67 5.83 -15.86
CA PRO A 267 20.91 5.03 -14.66
C PRO A 267 21.71 3.76 -14.92
N GLY A 268 21.49 3.07 -16.04
CA GLY A 268 22.20 1.87 -16.44
C GLY A 268 23.67 2.13 -16.76
N ILE A 269 23.98 3.23 -17.46
CA ILE A 269 25.37 3.68 -17.69
C ILE A 269 26.05 4.00 -16.37
N LEU A 270 25.39 4.75 -15.48
CA LEU A 270 25.94 5.08 -14.17
C LEU A 270 26.12 3.85 -13.28
N PHE A 271 25.20 2.89 -13.34
CA PHE A 271 25.32 1.61 -12.66
C PHE A 271 26.54 0.84 -13.19
N TYR A 272 26.71 0.75 -14.51
CA TYR A 272 27.86 0.09 -15.12
C TYR A 272 29.18 0.74 -14.68
N LEU A 273 29.27 2.07 -14.75
CA LEU A 273 30.47 2.81 -14.32
C LEU A 273 30.75 2.66 -12.82
N SER A 274 29.71 2.72 -11.99
CA SER A 274 29.84 2.54 -10.55
C SER A 274 30.25 1.10 -10.20
N PHE A 275 29.69 0.12 -10.91
CA PHE A 275 29.96 -1.29 -10.66
C PHE A 275 31.37 -1.69 -11.12
N TYR A 276 31.68 -1.49 -12.41
CA TYR A 276 32.95 -1.95 -12.99
C TYR A 276 34.09 -0.94 -12.82
N GLY A 277 33.80 0.35 -12.74
CA GLY A 277 34.82 1.39 -12.57
C GLY A 277 35.20 1.66 -11.12
N PHE A 278 34.33 1.36 -10.15
CA PHE A 278 34.57 1.65 -8.74
C PHE A 278 34.47 0.40 -7.85
N LEU A 279 33.29 -0.25 -7.77
CA LEU A 279 33.03 -1.39 -6.88
C LEU A 279 33.96 -2.58 -7.10
N VAL A 280 34.09 -3.03 -8.36
CA VAL A 280 34.90 -4.20 -8.70
C VAL A 280 36.39 -3.97 -8.37
N PRO A 281 37.03 -2.87 -8.83
CA PRO A 281 38.43 -2.61 -8.49
C PRO A 281 38.70 -2.39 -7.00
N THR A 282 37.79 -1.73 -6.28
CA THR A 282 38.02 -1.32 -4.88
C THR A 282 37.72 -2.40 -3.87
N ILE A 283 36.75 -3.28 -4.15
CA ILE A 283 36.33 -4.32 -3.20
C ILE A 283 36.44 -5.69 -3.84
N PHE A 284 35.73 -5.92 -4.95
CA PHE A 284 35.53 -7.30 -5.40
C PHE A 284 36.77 -7.96 -5.99
N ASN A 285 37.79 -7.21 -6.40
CA ASN A 285 39.09 -7.75 -6.81
C ASN A 285 40.04 -8.00 -5.63
N ASN A 286 39.79 -7.39 -4.47
CA ASN A 286 40.59 -7.64 -3.28
C ASN A 286 40.21 -9.00 -2.68
N SER A 287 41.22 -9.76 -2.24
CA SER A 287 41.00 -11.05 -1.59
C SER A 287 40.25 -10.86 -0.27
N PHE A 288 39.27 -11.71 -0.03
CA PHE A 288 38.51 -11.73 1.22
C PHE A 288 39.41 -12.18 2.38
N THR A 289 40.02 -11.23 3.08
CA THR A 289 40.95 -11.47 4.20
C THR A 289 40.57 -10.62 5.41
N LEU A 290 40.89 -11.10 6.61
CA LEU A 290 40.57 -10.37 7.85
C LEU A 290 41.33 -9.03 7.97
N ILE A 291 42.45 -8.87 7.24
CA ILE A 291 43.29 -7.67 7.27
C ILE A 291 42.54 -6.44 6.72
N ILE A 292 41.63 -6.64 5.75
CA ILE A 292 40.89 -5.52 5.13
C ILE A 292 40.01 -4.78 6.15
N PHE A 293 39.59 -5.44 7.22
CA PHE A 293 38.78 -4.84 8.28
C PHE A 293 39.57 -3.86 9.16
N SER A 294 40.90 -3.78 9.00
CA SER A 294 41.73 -2.75 9.63
C SER A 294 41.81 -1.46 8.79
N ASP A 295 41.37 -1.47 7.53
CA ASP A 295 41.38 -0.29 6.66
C ASP A 295 40.09 0.53 6.84
N TRP A 296 40.24 1.81 7.18
CA TRP A 296 39.12 2.74 7.29
C TRP A 296 38.45 3.02 5.94
N ASN A 297 39.20 2.98 4.83
CA ASN A 297 38.66 3.22 3.49
C ASN A 297 37.71 2.11 3.03
N PHE A 298 37.88 0.90 3.57
CA PHE A 298 36.96 -0.20 3.31
C PHE A 298 35.56 0.12 3.83
N TYR A 299 35.44 0.60 5.08
CA TYR A 299 34.15 0.92 5.69
C TYR A 299 33.45 2.10 5.02
N THR A 300 34.20 3.14 4.64
CA THR A 300 33.62 4.28 3.90
C THR A 300 33.07 3.82 2.55
N THR A 301 33.82 2.99 1.81
CA THR A 301 33.38 2.41 0.54
C THR A 301 32.13 1.56 0.72
N MET A 302 32.10 0.68 1.72
CA MET A 302 30.95 -0.18 2.03
C MET A 302 29.66 0.59 2.36
N LEU A 303 29.77 1.74 3.04
CA LEU A 303 28.64 2.62 3.32
C LEU A 303 28.20 3.43 2.10
N LEU A 304 29.11 3.77 1.19
CA LEU A 304 28.81 4.52 -0.03
C LEU A 304 28.06 3.68 -1.07
N ILE A 305 28.29 2.37 -1.15
CA ILE A 305 27.68 1.52 -2.18
C ILE A 305 26.15 1.58 -2.15
N PRO A 306 25.45 1.33 -1.02
CA PRO A 306 23.99 1.43 -1.01
C PRO A 306 23.49 2.84 -1.33
N LEU A 307 24.25 3.89 -0.96
CA LEU A 307 23.89 5.28 -1.27
C LEU A 307 23.97 5.57 -2.76
N ILE A 308 25.03 5.09 -3.44
CA ILE A 308 25.17 5.20 -4.90
C ILE A 308 24.02 4.47 -5.60
N LEU A 309 23.70 3.24 -5.18
CA LEU A 309 22.60 2.47 -5.76
C LEU A 309 21.24 3.15 -5.53
N ILE A 310 21.00 3.71 -4.35
CA ILE A 310 19.80 4.51 -4.07
C ILE A 310 19.76 5.73 -4.99
N GLY A 311 20.86 6.46 -5.16
CA GLY A 311 20.93 7.63 -6.05
C GLY A 311 20.62 7.28 -7.51
N ILE A 312 21.17 6.19 -8.02
CA ILE A 312 20.91 5.69 -9.38
C ILE A 312 19.42 5.32 -9.54
N TYR A 313 18.84 4.65 -8.55
CA TYR A 313 17.43 4.28 -8.58
C TYR A 313 16.49 5.50 -8.50
N LEU A 314 16.81 6.50 -7.67
CA LEU A 314 16.07 7.76 -7.62
C LEU A 314 16.16 8.52 -8.96
N LEU A 315 17.30 8.45 -9.64
CA LEU A 315 17.45 9.02 -10.98
C LEU A 315 16.57 8.29 -12.01
N HIS A 316 16.46 6.96 -11.92
CA HIS A 316 15.52 6.19 -12.72
C HIS A 316 14.07 6.66 -12.50
N LEU A 317 13.62 6.76 -11.24
CA LEU A 317 12.29 7.27 -10.92
C LEU A 317 12.07 8.69 -11.47
N PHE A 318 13.07 9.56 -11.37
CA PHE A 318 13.02 10.90 -11.95
C PHE A 318 12.75 10.86 -13.46
N PHE A 319 13.44 10.01 -14.22
CA PHE A 319 13.22 9.90 -15.67
C PHE A 319 11.86 9.29 -16.02
N VAL A 320 11.39 8.28 -15.28
CA VAL A 320 10.03 7.75 -15.42
C VAL A 320 9.00 8.89 -15.32
N ILE A 321 9.14 9.74 -14.31
CA ILE A 321 8.23 10.85 -14.03
C ILE A 321 8.38 11.97 -15.08
N LEU A 322 9.61 12.29 -15.49
CA LEU A 322 9.89 13.29 -16.52
C LEU A 322 9.26 12.92 -17.87
N PHE A 323 9.45 11.69 -18.32
CA PHE A 323 8.88 11.21 -19.58
C PHE A 323 7.36 11.08 -19.49
N THR A 324 6.83 10.62 -18.35
CA THR A 324 5.38 10.61 -18.11
C THR A 324 4.81 12.01 -18.24
N ARG A 325 5.40 13.02 -17.59
CA ARG A 325 4.94 14.41 -17.67
C ARG A 325 4.85 14.90 -19.11
N TRP A 326 5.83 14.58 -19.96
CA TRP A 326 5.82 15.02 -21.35
C TRP A 326 4.64 14.45 -22.12
N TRP A 327 4.40 13.14 -22.02
CA TRP A 327 3.26 12.47 -22.66
C TRP A 327 1.91 12.86 -22.04
N TYR A 328 1.86 12.95 -20.71
CA TYR A 328 0.64 13.29 -19.98
C TYR A 328 0.17 14.70 -20.33
N LYS A 329 1.08 15.67 -20.49
CA LYS A 329 0.74 17.01 -20.96
C LYS A 329 -0.03 16.98 -22.29
N LEU A 330 0.43 16.17 -23.25
CA LEU A 330 -0.25 16.03 -24.54
C LEU A 330 -1.63 15.37 -24.41
N ALA A 331 -1.76 14.38 -23.52
CA ALA A 331 -3.03 13.70 -23.27
C ALA A 331 -4.04 14.63 -22.56
N ASP A 332 -3.59 15.39 -21.58
CA ASP A 332 -4.40 16.32 -20.77
C ASP A 332 -4.91 17.50 -21.63
N GLU A 333 -4.05 18.08 -22.48
CA GLU A 333 -4.42 19.18 -23.39
C GLU A 333 -5.47 18.76 -24.45
N ARG A 334 -5.48 17.49 -24.86
CA ARG A 334 -6.41 16.95 -25.87
C ARG A 334 -7.60 16.21 -25.25
N GLY A 335 -7.52 15.92 -23.96
CA GLY A 335 -8.53 15.18 -23.20
C GLY A 335 -9.76 16.02 -22.85
N PRO A 336 -10.73 15.41 -22.15
CA PRO A 336 -11.87 16.12 -21.63
C PRO A 336 -11.47 16.95 -20.42
N SER A 337 -12.07 18.14 -20.26
CA SER A 337 -11.84 18.97 -19.08
C SER A 337 -12.47 18.34 -17.83
N GLN A 338 -13.80 18.32 -17.76
CA GLN A 338 -14.66 17.58 -16.82
C GLN A 338 -16.06 17.47 -17.44
N GLY A 339 -16.83 16.45 -17.13
CA GLY A 339 -18.20 16.29 -17.65
C GLY A 339 -18.73 14.86 -17.58
N ILE A 340 -19.87 14.66 -18.24
CA ILE A 340 -20.45 13.35 -18.48
C ILE A 340 -20.27 13.08 -19.98
N PHE A 341 -19.67 11.94 -20.31
CA PHE A 341 -19.34 11.55 -21.66
C PHE A 341 -20.06 10.26 -22.01
N ASP A 342 -20.72 10.23 -23.16
CA ASP A 342 -21.29 8.99 -23.69
C ASP A 342 -20.15 8.00 -24.03
N ARG A 343 -20.33 6.73 -23.68
CA ARG A 343 -19.41 5.63 -24.01
C ARG A 343 -19.95 4.74 -25.13
N ASP A 344 -20.98 5.16 -25.85
CA ASP A 344 -21.44 4.42 -27.03
C ASP A 344 -20.26 4.11 -27.99
N MET A 345 -19.99 2.82 -28.20
CA MET A 345 -18.82 2.34 -28.95
C MET A 345 -18.93 2.64 -30.44
N GLU A 346 -20.12 2.97 -30.94
CA GLU A 346 -20.36 3.36 -32.34
C GLU A 346 -19.92 4.82 -32.65
N LEU A 347 -19.81 5.66 -31.61
CA LEU A 347 -19.48 7.09 -31.73
C LEU A 347 -18.25 7.42 -30.84
N SER A 348 -17.07 6.92 -31.22
CA SER A 348 -15.82 7.15 -30.47
C SER A 348 -15.54 8.66 -30.29
N SER A 349 -15.62 9.15 -29.05
CA SER A 349 -15.22 10.53 -28.74
C SER A 349 -13.70 10.62 -28.65
N SER A 350 -13.09 11.42 -29.52
CA SER A 350 -11.63 11.67 -29.47
C SER A 350 -11.16 12.12 -28.09
N LYS A 351 -11.97 12.90 -27.37
CA LYS A 351 -11.68 13.32 -25.99
C LYS A 351 -11.62 12.13 -25.03
N LEU A 352 -12.55 11.19 -25.14
CA LEU A 352 -12.58 9.99 -24.30
C LEU A 352 -11.35 9.10 -24.52
N ASP A 353 -10.89 8.98 -25.77
CA ASP A 353 -9.67 8.22 -26.09
C ASP A 353 -8.41 8.86 -25.48
N TYR A 354 -8.31 10.19 -25.49
CA TYR A 354 -7.22 10.89 -24.79
C TYR A 354 -7.30 10.78 -23.26
N TYR A 355 -8.51 10.70 -22.69
CA TYR A 355 -8.68 10.36 -21.27
C TYR A 355 -8.18 8.95 -20.94
N HIS A 356 -8.50 7.95 -21.77
CA HIS A 356 -8.00 6.58 -21.60
C HIS A 356 -6.49 6.51 -21.77
N PHE A 357 -5.93 7.25 -22.73
CA PHE A 357 -4.49 7.37 -22.92
C PHE A 357 -3.81 8.03 -21.70
N GLY A 358 -4.33 9.14 -21.19
CA GLY A 358 -3.85 9.78 -19.96
C GLY A 358 -3.90 8.83 -18.76
N SER A 359 -4.98 8.08 -18.62
CA SER A 359 -5.14 7.07 -17.58
C SER A 359 -4.13 5.93 -17.72
N PHE A 360 -3.80 5.50 -18.94
CA PHE A 360 -2.74 4.53 -19.21
C PHE A 360 -1.36 5.05 -18.78
N LEU A 361 -1.03 6.29 -19.15
CA LEU A 361 0.26 6.91 -18.85
C LEU A 361 0.55 6.99 -17.34
N MET A 362 -0.47 7.17 -16.51
CA MET A 362 -0.32 7.28 -15.05
C MET A 362 -0.13 5.93 -14.33
N LYS A 363 -0.44 4.78 -14.96
CA LYS A 363 -0.40 3.48 -14.28
C LYS A 363 1.00 3.09 -13.81
N TYR A 364 1.96 3.11 -14.73
CA TYR A 364 3.34 2.72 -14.44
C TYR A 364 4.07 3.64 -13.46
N PRO A 365 4.07 4.98 -13.60
CA PRO A 365 4.81 5.85 -12.70
C PRO A 365 4.25 5.77 -11.26
N ILE A 366 2.93 5.77 -11.07
CA ILE A 366 2.30 5.61 -9.76
C ILE A 366 2.70 4.26 -9.16
N PHE A 367 2.65 3.19 -9.95
CA PHE A 367 3.10 1.87 -9.51
C PHE A 367 4.58 1.88 -9.11
N ALA A 368 5.46 2.42 -9.96
CA ALA A 368 6.90 2.45 -9.74
C ALA A 368 7.27 3.18 -8.45
N VAL A 369 6.64 4.33 -8.17
CA VAL A 369 6.91 5.11 -6.96
C VAL A 369 6.23 4.52 -5.73
N SER A 370 4.94 4.16 -5.81
CA SER A 370 4.20 3.62 -4.65
C SER A 370 4.74 2.27 -4.19
N ARG A 371 5.25 1.44 -5.12
CA ARG A 371 5.89 0.16 -4.80
C ARG A 371 7.37 0.28 -4.48
N SER A 372 8.00 1.42 -4.76
CA SER A 372 9.39 1.67 -4.35
C SER A 372 9.53 1.73 -2.82
N PRO A 373 10.76 1.70 -2.28
CA PRO A 373 10.95 1.99 -0.87
C PRO A 373 10.85 3.49 -0.52
N PHE A 374 10.53 4.34 -1.50
CA PHE A 374 10.38 5.79 -1.37
C PHE A 374 8.95 6.27 -1.70
N PRO A 375 7.88 5.65 -1.14
CA PRO A 375 6.50 5.96 -1.55
C PRO A 375 6.07 7.41 -1.25
N TRP A 376 6.78 8.11 -0.36
CA TRP A 376 6.51 9.53 -0.08
C TRP A 376 6.85 10.46 -1.25
N LEU A 377 7.56 9.97 -2.28
CA LEU A 377 7.79 10.72 -3.51
C LEU A 377 6.53 10.82 -4.38
N LEU A 378 5.48 10.03 -4.11
CA LEU A 378 4.23 10.05 -4.86
C LEU A 378 3.61 11.46 -4.92
N ASN A 379 3.67 12.22 -3.83
CA ASN A 379 3.19 13.61 -3.83
C ASN A 379 3.97 14.50 -4.79
N TRP A 380 5.30 14.32 -4.85
CA TRP A 380 6.15 15.08 -5.76
C TRP A 380 5.89 14.67 -7.22
N GLU A 381 5.79 13.37 -7.48
CA GLU A 381 5.42 12.81 -8.80
C GLU A 381 4.13 13.46 -9.33
N LEU A 382 3.02 13.35 -8.58
CA LEU A 382 1.70 13.79 -9.04
C LEU A 382 1.67 15.31 -9.30
N ASN A 383 2.32 16.09 -8.43
CA ASN A 383 2.46 17.54 -8.63
C ASN A 383 3.37 17.87 -9.82
N PHE A 384 4.46 17.14 -10.01
CA PHE A 384 5.42 17.38 -11.10
C PHE A 384 4.82 17.06 -12.46
N ILE A 385 4.10 15.94 -12.57
CA ILE A 385 3.32 15.56 -13.76
C ILE A 385 2.20 16.58 -14.04
N ARG A 386 1.71 17.24 -12.98
CA ARG A 386 0.55 18.15 -12.98
C ARG A 386 -0.79 17.42 -13.17
N SER A 387 -0.82 16.14 -12.85
CA SER A 387 -2.07 15.37 -12.82
C SER A 387 -2.93 15.73 -11.61
N ASN A 388 -2.31 16.17 -10.51
CA ASN A 388 -2.99 16.50 -9.25
C ASN A 388 -2.33 17.70 -8.58
N LYS A 389 -3.06 18.30 -7.62
CA LYS A 389 -2.56 19.30 -6.68
C LYS A 389 -2.54 18.67 -5.29
N ILE A 390 -1.35 18.37 -4.78
CA ILE A 390 -1.16 17.75 -3.47
C ILE A 390 -0.41 18.72 -2.55
N GLY A 391 -1.06 19.18 -1.49
CA GLY A 391 -0.49 20.11 -0.53
C GLY A 391 0.65 19.52 0.31
N LYS A 392 1.52 20.40 0.80
CA LYS A 392 2.67 20.04 1.64
C LYS A 392 2.21 19.33 2.93
N GLY A 393 2.94 18.30 3.33
CA GLY A 393 2.67 17.53 4.55
C GLY A 393 1.56 16.50 4.42
N THR A 394 0.90 16.41 3.25
CA THR A 394 -0.08 15.36 2.97
C THR A 394 0.59 13.99 2.87
N VAL A 395 -0.07 12.96 3.38
CA VAL A 395 0.41 11.57 3.33
C VAL A 395 -0.59 10.73 2.55
N LEU A 396 -0.10 10.08 1.49
CA LEU A 396 -0.85 9.08 0.73
C LEU A 396 -0.22 7.73 1.06
N GLU A 397 -0.95 6.87 1.76
CA GLU A 397 -0.52 5.49 2.02
C GLU A 397 -0.74 4.61 0.77
N GLU A 398 -0.69 3.28 0.92
CA GLU A 398 -0.95 2.34 -0.17
C GLU A 398 -2.41 2.45 -0.68
N THR A 399 -2.59 3.31 -1.68
CA THR A 399 -3.88 3.62 -2.31
C THR A 399 -3.75 3.71 -3.82
N PHE A 400 -4.88 3.57 -4.52
CA PHE A 400 -5.00 3.92 -5.92
C PHE A 400 -5.45 5.37 -6.03
N ILE A 401 -4.62 6.22 -6.64
CA ILE A 401 -4.94 7.61 -6.90
C ILE A 401 -4.95 7.84 -8.42
N HIS A 402 -5.99 8.51 -8.90
CA HIS A 402 -6.10 8.94 -10.30
C HIS A 402 -5.78 10.43 -10.43
N SER A 403 -5.70 10.95 -11.67
CA SER A 403 -5.56 12.39 -11.90
C SER A 403 -6.76 13.17 -11.34
N HIS A 404 -6.65 14.48 -11.21
CA HIS A 404 -7.74 15.37 -10.77
C HIS A 404 -8.33 15.03 -9.38
N VAL A 405 -7.60 14.30 -8.55
CA VAL A 405 -7.93 14.07 -7.14
C VAL A 405 -6.98 14.93 -6.31
N ASN A 406 -7.47 16.07 -5.83
CA ASN A 406 -6.67 17.11 -5.22
C ASN A 406 -6.79 17.08 -3.70
N PHE A 407 -5.68 17.35 -3.03
CA PHE A 407 -5.59 17.38 -1.57
C PHE A 407 -4.93 18.67 -1.11
N GLY A 408 -5.51 19.29 -0.09
CA GLY A 408 -4.94 20.40 0.66
C GLY A 408 -3.66 20.01 1.43
N LYS A 409 -3.25 20.88 2.35
CA LYS A 409 -2.07 20.68 3.20
C LYS A 409 -2.36 19.73 4.35
N ASN A 410 -1.38 18.94 4.77
CA ASN A 410 -1.44 18.07 5.93
C ASN A 410 -2.64 17.10 5.94
N CYS A 411 -3.06 16.63 4.76
CA CYS A 411 -4.11 15.62 4.65
C CYS A 411 -3.55 14.21 4.87
N TYR A 412 -4.41 13.24 5.15
CA TYR A 412 -4.05 11.83 5.22
C TYR A 412 -5.03 11.00 4.40
N LEU A 413 -4.51 10.13 3.52
CA LEU A 413 -5.28 9.12 2.81
C LEU A 413 -4.74 7.74 3.20
N GLY A 414 -5.54 6.98 3.95
CA GLY A 414 -5.18 5.69 4.53
C GLY A 414 -5.21 4.53 3.54
N THR A 415 -4.60 3.43 3.94
CA THR A 415 -4.46 2.20 3.14
C THR A 415 -5.80 1.69 2.59
N SER A 416 -5.78 1.26 1.33
CA SER A 416 -6.93 0.71 0.59
C SER A 416 -8.12 1.66 0.43
N SER A 417 -7.92 2.96 0.68
CA SER A 417 -8.91 3.98 0.34
C SER A 417 -8.87 4.29 -1.14
N HIS A 418 -10.04 4.62 -1.69
CA HIS A 418 -10.20 4.86 -3.12
C HIS A 418 -11.06 6.10 -3.37
N ILE A 419 -10.41 7.17 -3.83
CA ILE A 419 -11.09 8.37 -4.29
C ILE A 419 -10.90 8.42 -5.81
N THR A 420 -12.01 8.51 -6.53
CA THR A 420 -12.01 8.52 -7.99
C THR A 420 -12.63 9.81 -8.53
N ASN A 421 -12.00 10.31 -9.58
CA ASN A 421 -12.52 11.38 -10.43
C ASN A 421 -13.45 10.86 -11.53
N HIS A 422 -13.61 9.54 -11.67
CA HIS A 422 -14.50 8.97 -12.68
C HIS A 422 -15.31 7.77 -12.19
N VAL A 423 -16.46 7.56 -12.83
CA VAL A 423 -17.24 6.32 -12.72
C VAL A 423 -17.99 6.08 -14.02
N VAL A 424 -18.08 4.80 -14.41
CA VAL A 424 -18.92 4.36 -15.53
C VAL A 424 -20.30 4.02 -14.98
N ASP A 425 -21.32 4.70 -15.48
CA ASP A 425 -22.71 4.51 -15.11
C ASP A 425 -23.48 3.93 -16.31
N GLY A 426 -23.93 2.68 -16.20
CA GLY A 426 -24.86 2.09 -17.17
C GLY A 426 -26.29 2.37 -16.72
N VAL A 427 -27.00 3.27 -17.40
CA VAL A 427 -28.39 3.62 -17.07
C VAL A 427 -29.25 3.45 -18.33
N TYR A 428 -30.21 2.52 -18.27
CA TYR A 428 -31.19 2.24 -19.35
C TYR A 428 -30.58 1.94 -20.74
N GLY A 429 -29.48 1.20 -20.79
CA GLY A 429 -28.87 0.78 -22.06
C GLY A 429 -27.81 1.74 -22.61
N ASN A 430 -27.65 2.92 -22.01
CA ASN A 430 -26.56 3.85 -22.33
C ASN A 430 -25.49 3.79 -21.24
N GLU A 431 -24.23 3.60 -21.63
CA GLU A 431 -23.07 3.70 -20.73
C GLU A 431 -22.53 5.12 -20.77
N ASN A 432 -22.48 5.81 -19.63
CA ASN A 432 -21.87 7.13 -19.51
C ASN A 432 -20.65 7.08 -18.61
N LEU A 433 -19.58 7.77 -18.99
CA LEU A 433 -18.46 8.09 -18.11
C LEU A 433 -18.70 9.44 -17.45
N THR A 434 -18.97 9.44 -16.14
CA THR A 434 -18.84 10.66 -15.34
C THR A 434 -17.35 10.89 -15.07
N PHE A 435 -16.80 12.05 -15.43
CA PHE A 435 -15.42 12.44 -15.15
C PHE A 435 -15.38 13.85 -14.55
N VAL A 436 -15.27 13.94 -13.22
CA VAL A 436 -15.29 15.18 -12.45
C VAL A 436 -14.30 15.07 -11.30
N GLY A 437 -13.46 16.09 -11.14
CA GLY A 437 -12.40 16.11 -10.13
C GLY A 437 -12.93 16.02 -8.70
N VAL A 438 -12.02 15.76 -7.76
CA VAL A 438 -12.31 15.68 -6.33
C VAL A 438 -11.40 16.65 -5.58
N GLU A 439 -11.95 17.37 -4.61
CA GLU A 439 -11.24 18.36 -3.79
C GLU A 439 -11.33 18.00 -2.31
N ILE A 440 -10.19 17.73 -1.67
CA ILE A 440 -10.10 17.43 -0.24
C ILE A 440 -9.39 18.59 0.47
N GLY A 441 -10.09 19.25 1.40
CA GLY A 441 -9.59 20.42 2.13
C GLY A 441 -8.46 20.11 3.13
N ASP A 442 -7.71 21.15 3.52
CA ASP A 442 -6.57 21.06 4.45
C ASP A 442 -6.88 20.29 5.75
N HIS A 443 -5.90 19.57 6.28
CA HIS A 443 -5.95 18.82 7.54
C HIS A 443 -7.06 17.76 7.59
N SER A 444 -7.52 17.29 6.42
CA SER A 444 -8.55 16.25 6.35
C SER A 444 -7.94 14.86 6.37
N ILE A 445 -8.64 13.95 7.04
CA ILE A 445 -8.22 12.56 7.25
C ILE A 445 -9.24 11.66 6.58
N LEU A 446 -8.76 10.78 5.71
CA LEU A 446 -9.51 9.67 5.17
C LEU A 446 -8.84 8.40 5.67
N ASN A 447 -9.48 7.72 6.63
CA ASN A 447 -8.95 6.49 7.22
C ASN A 447 -8.96 5.34 6.20
N VAL A 448 -8.65 4.13 6.66
CA VAL A 448 -8.59 2.94 5.80
C VAL A 448 -9.94 2.61 5.16
N VAL A 449 -9.91 2.09 3.93
CA VAL A 449 -11.11 1.63 3.19
C VAL A 449 -12.20 2.71 3.06
N THR A 450 -11.81 3.98 2.96
CA THR A 450 -12.75 5.08 2.67
C THR A 450 -12.89 5.30 1.16
N GLY A 451 -14.05 5.76 0.72
CA GLY A 451 -14.34 6.00 -0.69
C GLY A 451 -14.64 7.46 -1.02
N GLY A 452 -14.41 7.85 -2.27
CA GLY A 452 -14.87 9.13 -2.80
C GLY A 452 -15.29 9.02 -4.26
N LEU A 453 -16.53 9.38 -4.60
CA LEU A 453 -17.03 9.39 -5.98
C LEU A 453 -16.78 10.74 -6.70
N PRO A 454 -16.90 10.81 -8.04
CA PRO A 454 -16.57 12.01 -8.81
C PRO A 454 -17.32 13.26 -8.33
N GLY A 455 -16.64 14.40 -8.32
CA GLY A 455 -17.22 15.66 -7.86
C GLY A 455 -17.31 15.82 -6.34
N THR A 456 -16.71 14.91 -5.56
CA THR A 456 -16.64 15.06 -4.10
C THR A 456 -15.87 16.32 -3.70
N GLU A 457 -16.44 17.12 -2.81
CA GLU A 457 -15.79 18.27 -2.16
C GLU A 457 -15.83 18.07 -0.64
N MET A 458 -14.68 17.86 0.00
CA MET A 458 -14.57 17.67 1.46
C MET A 458 -13.94 18.90 2.11
N GLY A 459 -14.67 19.54 3.02
CA GLY A 459 -14.19 20.70 3.77
C GLY A 459 -13.00 20.38 4.69
N LYS A 460 -12.31 21.43 5.16
CA LYS A 460 -11.10 21.36 5.99
C LYS A 460 -11.35 20.69 7.35
N TYR A 461 -10.29 20.10 7.92
CA TYR A 461 -10.31 19.46 9.25
C TYR A 461 -11.38 18.38 9.39
N SER A 462 -11.76 17.75 8.29
CA SER A 462 -12.78 16.72 8.27
C SER A 462 -12.16 15.34 8.39
N THR A 463 -12.86 14.39 8.99
CA THR A 463 -12.41 13.01 9.14
C THR A 463 -13.43 12.05 8.57
N PHE A 464 -13.03 11.17 7.67
CA PHE A 464 -13.78 9.98 7.32
C PHE A 464 -13.32 8.84 8.23
N LEU A 465 -14.26 8.28 8.99
CA LEU A 465 -14.03 7.01 9.68
C LEU A 465 -13.93 5.88 8.64
N PRO A 466 -13.35 4.72 9.01
CA PRO A 466 -13.22 3.60 8.08
C PRO A 466 -14.55 3.23 7.41
N GLY A 467 -14.52 2.91 6.12
CA GLY A 467 -15.72 2.60 5.33
C GLY A 467 -16.56 3.81 4.90
N ALA A 468 -16.30 5.02 5.41
CA ALA A 468 -17.04 6.21 4.99
C ALA A 468 -16.80 6.50 3.51
N THR A 469 -17.88 6.68 2.75
CA THR A 469 -17.82 6.84 1.29
C THR A 469 -18.86 7.84 0.79
N THR A 470 -18.47 8.78 -0.05
CA THR A 470 -19.40 9.73 -0.68
C THR A 470 -20.12 9.15 -1.90
N ILE A 471 -21.21 9.79 -2.29
CA ILE A 471 -21.79 9.64 -3.63
C ILE A 471 -21.31 10.78 -4.55
N LYS A 472 -21.66 10.69 -5.85
CA LYS A 472 -21.28 11.71 -6.85
C LYS A 472 -21.72 13.10 -6.39
N TYR A 473 -20.84 14.08 -6.54
CA TYR A 473 -21.09 15.50 -6.24
C TYR A 473 -21.37 15.85 -4.77
N ASP A 474 -21.07 14.95 -3.83
CA ASP A 474 -21.25 15.25 -2.41
C ASP A 474 -20.36 16.41 -1.96
N LYS A 475 -20.95 17.33 -1.21
CA LYS A 475 -20.26 18.46 -0.58
C LYS A 475 -20.35 18.34 0.93
N LEU A 476 -19.20 18.09 1.56
CA LEU A 476 -19.10 17.90 2.99
C LEU A 476 -18.48 19.16 3.64
N GLY A 477 -19.07 19.60 4.74
CA GLY A 477 -18.62 20.80 5.46
C GLY A 477 -17.32 20.60 6.24
N ASN A 478 -16.79 21.70 6.81
CA ASN A 478 -15.57 21.70 7.62
C ASN A 478 -15.78 21.06 9.01
N ASN A 479 -14.69 20.62 9.64
CA ASN A 479 -14.63 20.13 11.03
C ASN A 479 -15.57 18.93 11.32
N GLY A 480 -16.00 18.19 10.30
CA GLY A 480 -16.94 17.08 10.46
C GLY A 480 -16.24 15.74 10.63
N VAL A 481 -16.80 14.85 11.45
CA VAL A 481 -16.47 13.42 11.44
C VAL A 481 -17.60 12.71 10.70
N TYR A 482 -17.26 11.95 9.67
CA TYR A 482 -18.20 11.34 8.74
C TYR A 482 -18.09 9.82 8.76
N GLY A 483 -19.22 9.13 8.62
CA GLY A 483 -19.31 7.66 8.60
C GLY A 483 -20.39 7.16 7.64
N GLY A 484 -20.26 5.90 7.23
CA GLY A 484 -21.25 5.19 6.41
C GLY A 484 -21.17 5.46 4.91
N PHE A 485 -22.08 4.83 4.17
CA PHE A 485 -22.28 5.02 2.73
C PHE A 485 -23.78 5.22 2.46
N PRO A 486 -24.23 6.39 1.97
CA PRO A 486 -23.43 7.60 1.75
C PRO A 486 -22.90 8.18 3.07
N ALA A 487 -21.75 8.85 3.01
CA ALA A 487 -21.08 9.46 4.16
C ALA A 487 -21.96 10.56 4.78
N LYS A 488 -22.26 10.43 6.06
CA LYS A 488 -23.03 11.43 6.83
C LYS A 488 -22.22 11.94 8.00
N LYS A 489 -22.40 13.22 8.33
CA LYS A 489 -21.79 13.82 9.52
C LYS A 489 -22.39 13.15 10.75
N LEU A 490 -21.52 12.63 11.60
CA LEU A 490 -21.90 11.91 12.80
C LEU A 490 -22.13 12.88 13.97
N SER A 491 -23.08 12.53 14.82
CA SER A 491 -23.28 13.15 16.13
C SER A 491 -22.20 12.70 17.12
N LYS A 492 -21.98 13.48 18.18
CA LYS A 492 -21.06 13.15 19.28
C LYS A 492 -21.30 11.76 19.87
N LYS A 493 -22.58 11.36 19.99
CA LYS A 493 -22.97 10.03 20.49
C LYS A 493 -22.56 8.91 19.55
N GLU A 494 -22.75 9.09 18.24
CA GLU A 494 -22.33 8.11 17.23
C GLU A 494 -20.81 7.99 17.15
N ILE A 495 -20.09 9.12 17.26
CA ILE A 495 -18.62 9.14 17.31
C ILE A 495 -18.14 8.36 18.52
N LEU A 496 -18.64 8.67 19.72
CA LEU A 496 -18.29 7.94 20.95
C LEU A 496 -18.55 6.44 20.83
N TYR A 497 -19.69 6.06 20.24
CA TYR A 497 -20.03 4.66 20.02
C TYR A 497 -19.04 3.95 19.08
N LEU A 498 -18.76 4.53 17.91
CA LEU A 498 -17.85 3.94 16.92
C LEU A 498 -16.39 3.93 17.39
N LEU A 499 -16.00 4.91 18.21
CA LEU A 499 -14.67 5.05 18.81
C LEU A 499 -14.56 4.35 20.18
N GLY A 500 -15.53 3.54 20.58
CA GLY A 500 -15.44 2.71 21.78
C GLY A 500 -15.25 3.52 23.08
N GLY A 501 -15.75 4.77 23.10
CA GLY A 501 -15.62 5.70 24.22
C GLY A 501 -14.27 6.43 24.34
N GLU A 502 -13.32 6.20 23.43
CA GLU A 502 -11.95 6.75 23.55
C GLU A 502 -11.87 8.25 23.23
N TYR A 503 -12.70 8.73 22.31
CA TYR A 503 -12.72 10.12 21.88
C TYR A 503 -14.11 10.50 21.38
N ASP A 504 -14.55 11.70 21.71
CA ASP A 504 -15.89 12.19 21.40
C ASP A 504 -15.95 13.03 20.11
N GLY A 505 -14.80 13.26 19.49
CA GLY A 505 -14.69 13.99 18.25
C GLY A 505 -14.74 15.50 18.44
N GLU A 506 -14.43 16.06 19.62
CA GLU A 506 -14.27 17.50 19.84
C GLU A 506 -12.84 17.94 20.10
#